data_AF-J6EN59-F1
#
_entry.id   AF-J6EN59-F1
#
_cell.length_a   1.000
_cell.length_b   1.000
_cell.length_c   1.000
_cell.angle_alpha   90.00
_cell.angle_beta   90.00
_cell.angle_gamma   90.00
#
_symmetry.space_group_name_H-M   'P 1'
#
loop_
_entity.id
_entity.type
_entity.pdbx_description
1 polymer ?
#
loop_
_entity_poly.entity_id
_entity_poly.type
_entity_poly.pdbx_seq_one_letter_code
_entity_poly.pdbx_strand_id
1 'polypeptide(L)'
;MTDDQVTKKRKVDVIDVLDSDVEEVQASTSSGSTGSETPNEGSETREDEVKRLRAALKKADDTIATMEKSRRTIAARLQALGEVVLLEPRTAEWLREKIAELEDDFYSNVSEIGCDEDATEEQRFDSTYIQRLKDALEGGFPCDKNGYINAEGRYIAFAPTDEELEDFRWSDVGFTN
;
A
#
# COMPACT_ATOMS: atom_id res chain seq x y z
N MET A 1 48.77 -42.67 12.03
CA MET A 1 48.26 -41.79 10.97
C MET A 1 47.10 -41.02 11.58
N THR A 2 47.38 -39.79 11.98
CA THR A 2 46.44 -38.82 12.52
C THR A 2 45.84 -38.03 11.38
N ASP A 3 44.51 -37.95 11.29
CA ASP A 3 43.83 -36.87 10.59
C ASP A 3 42.63 -36.40 11.41
N ASP A 4 42.87 -35.27 12.08
CA ASP A 4 41.88 -34.40 12.70
C ASP A 4 41.00 -33.77 11.61
N GLN A 5 39.69 -33.99 11.65
CA GLN A 5 38.74 -33.11 10.97
C GLN A 5 37.93 -32.29 11.97
N VAL A 6 38.47 -31.10 12.21
CA VAL A 6 37.84 -29.95 12.84
C VAL A 6 36.67 -29.47 11.96
N THR A 7 35.43 -29.73 12.36
CA THR A 7 34.26 -29.02 11.79
C THR A 7 34.01 -27.74 12.59
N LYS A 8 34.61 -26.65 12.10
CA LYS A 8 34.39 -25.28 12.59
C LYS A 8 32.91 -24.90 12.46
N LYS A 9 32.29 -24.56 13.59
CA LYS A 9 31.02 -23.84 13.69
C LYS A 9 31.11 -22.54 12.88
N ARG A 10 30.21 -22.32 11.91
CA ARG A 10 30.06 -21.02 11.27
C ARG A 10 29.35 -20.07 12.24
N LYS A 11 29.98 -18.92 12.42
CA LYS A 11 29.57 -17.82 13.27
C LYS A 11 28.31 -17.18 12.70
N VAL A 12 27.37 -16.89 13.59
CA VAL A 12 26.29 -15.94 13.40
C VAL A 12 26.94 -14.56 13.37
N ASP A 13 26.88 -13.88 12.23
CA ASP A 13 27.19 -12.46 12.17
C ASP A 13 25.96 -11.69 12.66
N VAL A 14 25.97 -11.39 13.96
CA VAL A 14 25.11 -10.38 14.57
C VAL A 14 25.68 -9.03 14.13
N ILE A 15 24.92 -8.29 13.32
CA ILE A 15 25.24 -6.89 13.04
C ILE A 15 24.75 -6.08 14.25
N ASP A 16 25.70 -5.64 15.06
CA ASP A 16 25.56 -4.50 15.96
C ASP A 16 25.15 -3.27 15.14
N VAL A 17 23.99 -2.69 15.46
CA VAL A 17 23.73 -1.27 15.19
C VAL A 17 23.55 -0.63 16.55
N LEU A 18 24.63 0.00 17.00
CA LEU A 18 24.70 0.80 18.21
C LEU A 18 23.88 2.10 18.10
N ASP A 19 23.36 2.46 19.27
CA ASP A 19 22.73 3.70 19.76
C ASP A 19 23.13 5.05 19.14
N SER A 20 22.16 5.98 19.18
CA SER A 20 22.23 7.42 19.55
C SER A 20 21.11 8.17 18.82
N ASP A 21 20.24 9.00 19.39
CA ASP A 21 19.95 9.44 20.76
C ASP A 21 18.48 9.88 20.75
N VAL A 22 17.71 9.44 21.75
CA VAL A 22 16.43 10.07 22.09
C VAL A 22 16.75 11.14 23.11
N GLU A 23 16.77 12.41 22.71
CA GLU A 23 16.79 13.52 23.66
C GLU A 23 15.38 14.10 23.85
N GLU A 24 14.93 13.82 25.06
CA GLU A 24 13.82 14.30 25.86
C GLU A 24 13.66 15.83 25.83
N VAL A 25 12.45 16.30 25.53
CA VAL A 25 12.09 17.73 25.55
C VAL A 25 11.90 18.18 27.00
N GLN A 26 12.92 18.80 27.60
CA GLN A 26 12.75 19.53 28.86
C GLN A 26 12.33 20.97 28.61
N ALA A 27 11.10 21.29 29.02
CA ALA A 27 10.66 22.66 29.20
C ALA A 27 11.21 23.22 30.52
N SER A 28 11.97 24.31 30.47
CA SER A 28 12.07 25.27 31.56
C SER A 28 12.50 26.65 31.07
N THR A 29 11.71 27.63 31.49
CA THR A 29 11.76 29.06 31.21
C THR A 29 12.99 29.75 31.82
N SER A 30 13.56 30.73 31.12
CA SER A 30 14.05 31.95 31.77
C SER A 30 13.95 33.16 30.82
N SER A 31 13.48 34.27 31.37
CA SER A 31 13.27 35.54 30.70
C SER A 31 14.59 36.30 30.48
N GLY A 32 14.76 36.90 29.31
CA GLY A 32 15.84 37.84 29.01
C GLY A 32 15.43 38.77 27.87
N SER A 33 15.37 40.07 28.15
CA SER A 33 14.85 41.13 27.30
C SER A 33 15.86 41.67 26.27
N THR A 34 15.32 42.43 25.31
CA THR A 34 15.93 43.37 24.35
C THR A 34 16.45 42.84 23.02
N GLY A 35 15.94 43.45 21.94
CA GLY A 35 16.39 43.24 20.56
C GLY A 35 15.23 43.37 19.57
N SER A 36 14.79 44.60 19.34
CA SER A 36 13.88 44.91 18.24
C SER A 36 14.67 44.78 16.93
N GLU A 37 14.46 43.69 16.19
CA GLU A 37 14.70 43.63 14.76
C GLU A 37 13.48 42.97 14.12
N THR A 38 12.70 43.79 13.43
CA THR A 38 11.73 43.33 12.42
C THR A 38 12.41 42.32 11.50
N PRO A 39 11.92 41.08 11.36
CA PRO A 39 12.36 40.22 10.29
C PRO A 39 11.85 40.86 9.00
N ASN A 40 12.78 41.37 8.21
CA ASN A 40 12.55 41.72 6.82
C ASN A 40 12.09 40.44 6.13
N GLU A 41 10.78 40.33 5.83
CA GLU A 41 10.20 39.27 5.01
C GLU A 41 10.83 39.38 3.62
N GLY A 42 11.98 38.73 3.45
CA GLY A 42 12.56 38.46 2.15
C GLY A 42 11.58 37.59 1.39
N SER A 43 10.85 38.19 0.45
CA SER A 43 10.12 37.49 -0.60
C SER A 43 11.03 36.42 -1.18
N GLU A 44 10.84 35.14 -0.81
CA GLU A 44 11.52 34.03 -1.46
C GLU A 44 11.32 34.20 -2.96
N THR A 45 12.41 34.19 -3.73
CA THR A 45 12.27 34.24 -5.18
C THR A 45 11.61 32.94 -5.64
N ARG A 46 10.87 32.99 -6.76
CA ARG A 46 10.28 31.78 -7.36
C ARG A 46 11.31 30.65 -7.55
N GLU A 47 12.57 31.00 -7.78
CA GLU A 47 13.66 30.04 -7.95
C GLU A 47 14.03 29.34 -6.63
N ASP A 48 14.05 30.07 -5.52
CA ASP A 48 14.30 29.52 -4.19
C ASP A 48 13.17 28.59 -3.74
N GLU A 49 11.92 28.99 -3.98
CA GLU A 49 10.72 28.17 -3.73
C GLU A 49 10.77 26.85 -4.52
N VAL A 50 11.08 26.91 -5.82
CA VAL A 50 11.20 25.70 -6.68
C VAL A 50 12.32 24.79 -6.21
N LYS A 51 13.47 25.36 -5.81
CA LYS A 51 14.61 24.58 -5.29
C LYS A 51 14.23 23.88 -3.97
N ARG A 52 13.51 24.56 -3.09
CA ARG A 52 12.99 24.01 -1.83
C ARG A 52 12.00 22.87 -2.08
N LEU A 53 11.03 23.07 -2.97
CA LEU A 53 10.03 22.04 -3.33
C LEU A 53 10.67 20.81 -3.98
N ARG A 54 11.67 20.98 -4.86
CA ARG A 54 12.42 19.85 -5.44
C ARG A 54 13.19 19.07 -4.38
N ALA A 55 13.79 19.75 -3.40
CA ALA A 55 14.45 19.09 -2.29
C ALA A 55 13.46 18.34 -1.39
N ALA A 56 12.28 18.93 -1.13
CA ALA A 56 11.21 18.29 -0.38
C ALA A 56 10.66 17.04 -1.10
N LEU A 57 10.45 17.13 -2.42
CA LEU A 57 10.03 15.99 -3.25
C LEU A 57 11.06 14.87 -3.21
N LYS A 58 12.33 15.18 -3.44
CA LYS A 58 13.42 14.19 -3.35
C LYS A 58 13.47 13.51 -1.97
N LYS A 59 13.31 14.29 -0.89
CA LYS A 59 13.28 13.74 0.47
C LYS A 59 12.08 12.82 0.68
N ALA A 60 10.92 13.16 0.12
CA ALA A 60 9.75 12.29 0.14
C ALA A 60 10.02 10.98 -0.60
N ASP A 61 10.59 11.04 -1.80
CA ASP A 61 10.93 9.85 -2.60
C ASP A 61 11.93 8.93 -1.86
N ASP A 62 12.97 9.49 -1.26
CA ASP A 62 13.96 8.75 -0.46
C ASP A 62 13.31 8.08 0.77
N THR A 63 12.33 8.75 1.37
CA THR A 63 11.54 8.21 2.50
C THR A 63 10.67 7.05 2.04
N ILE A 64 10.01 7.17 0.88
CA ILE A 64 9.21 6.10 0.28
C ILE A 64 10.09 4.87 0.02
N ALA A 65 11.24 5.05 -0.62
CA ALA A 65 12.18 3.96 -0.92
C ALA A 65 12.64 3.24 0.36
N THR A 66 12.91 4.00 1.43
CA THR A 66 13.28 3.44 2.74
C THR A 66 12.14 2.64 3.36
N MET A 67 10.93 3.18 3.34
CA MET A 67 9.73 2.48 3.83
C MET A 67 9.44 1.21 3.04
N GLU A 68 9.57 1.24 1.71
CA GLU A 68 9.41 0.04 0.87
C GLU A 68 10.42 -1.05 1.22
N LYS A 69 11.70 -0.67 1.42
CA LYS A 69 12.74 -1.61 1.83
C LYS A 69 12.43 -2.24 3.19
N SER A 70 11.96 -1.45 4.15
CA SER A 70 11.51 -1.95 5.46
C SER A 70 10.34 -2.93 5.29
N ARG A 71 9.32 -2.54 4.52
CA ARG A 71 8.14 -3.37 4.25
C ARG A 71 8.53 -4.72 3.66
N ARG A 72 9.41 -4.74 2.65
CA ARG A 72 9.95 -5.98 2.04
C ARG A 72 10.68 -6.86 3.04
N THR A 73 11.46 -6.25 3.94
CA THR A 73 12.21 -6.98 4.97
C THR A 73 11.28 -7.64 5.98
N ILE A 74 10.23 -6.94 6.41
CA ILE A 74 9.22 -7.46 7.33
C ILE A 74 8.44 -8.60 6.67
N ALA A 75 7.99 -8.39 5.43
CA ALA A 75 7.26 -9.42 4.68
C ALA A 75 8.09 -10.69 4.48
N ALA A 76 9.37 -10.58 4.16
CA ALA A 76 10.26 -11.75 4.04
C ALA A 76 10.39 -12.51 5.36
N ARG A 77 10.43 -11.80 6.51
CA ARG A 77 10.47 -12.44 7.84
C ARG A 77 9.16 -13.17 8.15
N LEU A 78 8.02 -12.57 7.83
CA LEU A 78 6.70 -13.18 8.00
C LEU A 78 6.55 -14.42 7.10
N GLN A 79 6.97 -14.35 5.84
CA GLN A 79 6.99 -15.52 4.94
C GLN A 79 7.90 -16.64 5.47
N ALA A 80 9.05 -16.31 6.05
CA ALA A 80 9.93 -17.30 6.68
C ALA A 80 9.30 -18.00 7.90
N LEU A 81 8.27 -17.40 8.51
CA LEU A 81 7.48 -17.99 9.59
C LEU A 81 6.28 -18.80 9.09
N GLY A 82 6.06 -18.87 7.77
CA GLY A 82 4.96 -19.60 7.15
C GLY A 82 3.71 -18.76 6.90
N GLU A 83 3.76 -17.45 7.13
CA GLU A 83 2.65 -16.53 6.85
C GLU A 83 2.55 -16.22 5.35
N VAL A 84 1.33 -16.16 4.82
CA VAL A 84 1.07 -15.67 3.46
C VAL A 84 1.11 -14.15 3.49
N VAL A 85 2.08 -13.55 2.80
CA VAL A 85 2.28 -12.10 2.79
C VAL A 85 2.24 -11.55 1.37
N LEU A 86 1.32 -10.62 1.13
CA LEU A 86 1.31 -9.76 -0.05
C LEU A 86 2.01 -8.42 0.25
N LEU A 87 2.91 -8.02 -0.63
CA LEU A 87 3.61 -6.74 -0.58
C LEU A 87 3.00 -5.80 -1.64
N GLU A 88 2.02 -4.97 -1.26
CA GLU A 88 1.31 -4.09 -2.20
C GLU A 88 2.18 -2.99 -2.87
N PRO A 89 1.92 -2.55 -4.12
CA PRO A 89 2.04 -1.12 -4.45
C PRO A 89 0.99 -0.32 -3.67
N ARG A 90 1.29 0.93 -3.31
CA ARG A 90 0.52 1.72 -2.34
C ARG A 90 -0.98 1.90 -2.65
N THR A 91 -1.76 1.54 -1.62
CA THR A 91 -2.88 2.26 -0.98
C THR A 91 -4.29 2.05 -1.53
N ALA A 92 -5.25 2.14 -0.59
CA ALA A 92 -6.67 2.37 -0.83
C ALA A 92 -6.97 3.44 -1.90
N GLU A 93 -6.04 4.37 -2.17
CA GLU A 93 -6.13 5.32 -3.28
C GLU A 93 -6.06 4.63 -4.64
N TRP A 94 -5.13 3.68 -4.84
CA TRP A 94 -5.08 2.88 -6.07
C TRP A 94 -6.38 2.09 -6.26
N LEU A 95 -6.90 1.46 -5.21
CA LEU A 95 -8.19 0.75 -5.27
C LEU A 95 -9.32 1.72 -5.66
N ARG A 96 -9.39 2.91 -5.05
CA ARG A 96 -10.40 3.93 -5.40
C ARG A 96 -10.26 4.40 -6.85
N GLU A 97 -9.05 4.69 -7.30
CA GLU A 97 -8.80 5.11 -8.69
C GLU A 97 -9.19 4.01 -9.68
N LYS A 98 -8.83 2.75 -9.38
CA LYS A 98 -9.13 1.61 -10.25
C LYS A 98 -10.62 1.28 -10.26
N ILE A 99 -11.31 1.34 -9.13
CA ILE A 99 -12.76 1.19 -9.05
C ILE A 99 -13.43 2.29 -9.89
N ALA A 100 -13.03 3.55 -9.72
CA ALA A 100 -13.63 4.66 -10.45
C ALA A 100 -13.43 4.54 -11.97
N GLU A 101 -12.23 4.15 -12.43
CA GLU A 101 -11.95 3.88 -13.85
C GLU A 101 -12.88 2.80 -14.41
N LEU A 102 -12.98 1.66 -13.69
CA LEU A 102 -13.76 0.51 -14.14
C LEU A 102 -15.27 0.76 -14.05
N GLU A 103 -15.75 1.50 -13.06
CA GLU A 103 -17.15 1.88 -12.96
C GLU A 103 -17.57 2.84 -14.08
N ASP A 104 -16.74 3.82 -14.44
CA ASP A 104 -17.02 4.73 -15.56
C ASP A 104 -17.16 3.96 -16.88
N ASP A 105 -16.22 3.06 -17.15
CA ASP A 105 -16.26 2.17 -18.32
C ASP A 105 -17.47 1.23 -18.29
N PHE A 106 -17.76 0.61 -17.15
CA PHE A 106 -18.87 -0.32 -16.99
C PHE A 106 -20.22 0.39 -17.17
N TYR A 107 -20.49 1.48 -16.45
CA TYR A 107 -21.77 2.18 -16.55
C TYR A 107 -21.95 2.92 -17.88
N SER A 108 -20.87 3.30 -18.58
CA SER A 108 -20.97 3.84 -19.94
C SER A 108 -21.39 2.79 -20.97
N ASN A 109 -21.05 1.52 -20.75
CA ASN A 109 -21.33 0.42 -21.69
C ASN A 109 -22.62 -0.35 -21.35
N VAL A 110 -23.11 -0.23 -20.12
CA VAL A 110 -24.29 -0.93 -19.63
C VAL A 110 -25.47 0.05 -19.51
N SER A 111 -25.93 0.58 -20.65
CA SER A 111 -27.00 1.60 -20.67
C SER A 111 -28.42 1.06 -20.48
N GLU A 112 -28.62 -0.25 -20.50
CA GLU A 112 -29.91 -0.92 -20.25
C GLU A 112 -29.68 -2.27 -19.54
N ILE A 113 -29.56 -2.30 -18.20
CA ILE A 113 -29.65 -3.56 -17.45
C ILE A 113 -31.11 -3.99 -17.42
N GLY A 114 -31.52 -4.73 -18.45
CA GLY A 114 -32.77 -5.48 -18.47
C GLY A 114 -32.53 -6.91 -18.01
N CYS A 115 -33.05 -7.26 -16.83
CA CYS A 115 -33.21 -8.62 -16.31
C CYS A 115 -31.97 -9.53 -16.19
N ASP A 116 -32.04 -10.47 -15.25
CA ASP A 116 -30.92 -11.33 -14.84
C ASP A 116 -30.32 -12.22 -15.96
N GLU A 117 -31.01 -12.38 -17.10
CA GLU A 117 -30.69 -13.37 -18.15
C GLU A 117 -29.87 -12.81 -19.33
N ASP A 118 -29.71 -11.48 -19.46
CA ASP A 118 -29.09 -10.85 -20.64
C ASP A 118 -27.64 -10.36 -20.41
N ALA A 119 -27.05 -10.66 -19.25
CA ALA A 119 -25.70 -10.22 -18.92
C ALA A 119 -24.64 -10.93 -19.79
N THR A 120 -23.83 -10.15 -20.50
CA THR A 120 -22.69 -10.71 -21.23
C THR A 120 -21.65 -11.29 -20.26
N GLU A 121 -20.82 -12.22 -20.72
CA GLU A 121 -19.69 -12.73 -19.94
C GLU A 121 -18.76 -11.60 -19.47
N GLU A 122 -18.51 -10.61 -20.33
CA GLU A 122 -17.73 -9.41 -20.01
C GLU A 122 -18.37 -8.60 -18.87
N GLN A 123 -19.69 -8.40 -18.90
CA GLN A 123 -20.40 -7.71 -17.81
C GLN A 123 -20.35 -8.48 -16.48
N ARG A 124 -20.45 -9.81 -16.52
CA ARG A 124 -20.32 -10.67 -15.33
C ARG A 124 -18.90 -10.63 -14.76
N PHE A 125 -17.90 -10.60 -15.65
CA PHE A 125 -16.51 -10.45 -15.27
C PHE A 125 -16.27 -9.10 -14.59
N ASP A 126 -16.62 -8.00 -15.26
CA ASP A 126 -16.35 -6.65 -14.77
C ASP A 126 -17.06 -6.37 -13.45
N SER A 127 -18.34 -6.75 -13.34
CA SER A 127 -19.11 -6.58 -12.11
C SER A 127 -18.50 -7.34 -10.93
N THR A 128 -18.11 -8.59 -11.12
CA THR A 128 -17.46 -9.41 -10.08
C THR A 128 -16.08 -8.84 -9.71
N TYR A 129 -15.31 -8.41 -10.71
CA TYR A 129 -13.99 -7.81 -10.51
C TYR A 129 -14.09 -6.52 -9.68
N ILE A 130 -15.01 -5.62 -10.06
CA ILE A 130 -15.28 -4.36 -9.35
C ILE A 130 -15.74 -4.64 -7.92
N GLN A 131 -16.64 -5.61 -7.71
CA GLN A 131 -17.11 -5.95 -6.36
C GLN A 131 -15.95 -6.43 -5.47
N ARG A 132 -15.05 -7.27 -5.98
CA ARG A 132 -13.89 -7.74 -5.19
C ARG A 132 -12.89 -6.62 -4.87
N LEU A 133 -12.73 -5.64 -5.75
CA LEU A 133 -11.95 -4.44 -5.44
C LEU A 133 -12.60 -3.62 -4.33
N LYS A 134 -13.94 -3.47 -4.35
CA LYS A 134 -14.70 -2.80 -3.29
C LYS A 134 -14.57 -3.53 -1.96
N ASP A 135 -14.70 -4.86 -1.95
CA ASP A 135 -14.55 -5.67 -0.75
C ASP A 135 -13.15 -5.49 -0.12
N ALA A 136 -12.10 -5.48 -0.95
CA ALA A 136 -10.74 -5.21 -0.49
C ALA A 136 -10.59 -3.80 0.10
N LEU A 137 -11.19 -2.80 -0.54
CA LEU A 137 -11.16 -1.40 -0.09
C LEU A 137 -11.93 -1.19 1.22
N GLU A 138 -13.15 -1.67 1.31
CA GLU A 138 -14.04 -1.54 2.47
C GLU A 138 -13.55 -2.35 3.66
N GLY A 139 -13.05 -3.56 3.41
CA GLY A 139 -12.45 -4.42 4.43
C GLY A 139 -11.07 -3.95 4.90
N GLY A 140 -10.44 -3.01 4.18
CA GLY A 140 -9.06 -2.58 4.43
C GLY A 140 -8.07 -3.76 4.31
N PHE A 141 -8.38 -4.71 3.43
CA PHE A 141 -7.63 -5.95 3.31
C PHE A 141 -6.30 -5.73 2.57
N PRO A 142 -5.21 -6.39 3.00
CA PRO A 142 -3.96 -6.39 2.24
C PRO A 142 -4.20 -6.98 0.85
N CYS A 143 -3.84 -6.25 -0.19
CA CYS A 143 -4.08 -6.59 -1.58
C CYS A 143 -2.85 -6.34 -2.46
N ASP A 144 -2.75 -7.07 -3.56
CA ASP A 144 -1.84 -6.73 -4.65
C ASP A 144 -2.65 -6.39 -5.91
N LYS A 145 -2.01 -6.31 -7.07
CA LYS A 145 -2.71 -6.03 -8.33
C LYS A 145 -3.64 -7.16 -8.81
N ASN A 146 -3.57 -8.34 -8.20
CA ASN A 146 -4.26 -9.55 -8.64
C ASN A 146 -5.29 -10.07 -7.63
N GLY A 147 -5.25 -9.64 -6.37
CA GLY A 147 -6.17 -10.11 -5.33
C GLY A 147 -5.86 -9.58 -3.94
N TYR A 148 -6.59 -10.08 -2.94
CA TYR A 148 -6.47 -9.65 -1.55
C TYR A 148 -6.55 -10.80 -0.56
N ILE A 149 -6.09 -10.59 0.67
CA ILE A 149 -6.25 -11.54 1.78
C ILE A 149 -7.43 -11.10 2.64
N ASN A 150 -8.51 -11.90 2.64
CA ASN A 150 -9.72 -11.57 3.38
C ASN A 150 -9.56 -11.73 4.91
N ALA A 151 -10.60 -11.43 5.67
CA ALA A 151 -10.62 -11.51 7.13
C ALA A 151 -10.29 -12.91 7.70
N GLU A 152 -10.45 -13.96 6.89
CA GLU A 152 -10.16 -15.35 7.26
C GLU A 152 -8.75 -15.79 6.87
N GLY A 153 -7.92 -14.88 6.33
CA GLY A 153 -6.58 -15.19 5.86
C GLY A 153 -6.54 -15.91 4.51
N ARG A 154 -7.68 -15.97 3.79
CA ARG A 154 -7.76 -16.60 2.46
C ARG A 154 -7.43 -15.59 1.37
N TYR A 155 -6.60 -16.01 0.42
CA TYR A 155 -6.33 -15.22 -0.77
C TYR A 155 -7.52 -15.30 -1.73
N ILE A 156 -8.05 -14.15 -2.13
CA ILE A 156 -9.15 -13.98 -3.07
C ILE A 156 -8.61 -13.23 -4.30
N ALA A 157 -8.68 -13.86 -5.47
CA ALA A 157 -8.27 -13.22 -6.72
C ALA A 157 -9.31 -12.18 -7.16
N PHE A 158 -8.90 -11.03 -7.68
CA PHE A 158 -9.82 -10.05 -8.25
C PHE A 158 -10.47 -10.56 -9.54
N ALA A 159 -9.71 -11.24 -10.40
CA ALA A 159 -10.26 -11.89 -11.58
C ALA A 159 -11.15 -13.08 -11.15
N PRO A 160 -12.43 -13.13 -11.55
CA PRO A 160 -13.27 -14.30 -11.36
C PRO A 160 -12.76 -15.48 -12.20
N THR A 161 -13.04 -16.69 -11.72
CA THR A 161 -12.81 -17.92 -12.50
C THR A 161 -13.97 -18.19 -13.45
N ASP A 162 -13.75 -19.03 -14.46
CA ASP A 162 -14.81 -19.45 -15.40
C ASP A 162 -16.03 -20.05 -14.66
N GLU A 163 -15.78 -20.87 -13.62
CA GLU A 163 -16.83 -21.44 -12.76
C GLU A 163 -17.64 -20.36 -12.04
N GLU A 164 -16.98 -19.31 -11.54
CA GLU A 164 -17.65 -18.18 -10.89
C GLU A 164 -18.47 -17.34 -11.88
N LEU A 165 -18.06 -17.27 -13.14
CA LEU A 165 -18.84 -16.62 -14.21
C LEU A 165 -20.06 -17.45 -14.63
N GLU A 166 -19.93 -18.78 -14.63
CA GLU A 166 -21.04 -19.71 -14.89
C GLU A 166 -22.10 -19.66 -13.79
N ASP A 167 -21.68 -19.58 -12.52
CA ASP A 167 -22.57 -19.52 -11.35
C ASP A 167 -23.05 -18.10 -11.00
N PHE A 168 -22.66 -17.09 -11.77
CA PHE A 168 -22.93 -15.68 -11.51
C PHE A 168 -24.42 -15.37 -11.33
N ARG A 169 -24.74 -14.54 -10.34
CA ARG A 169 -26.08 -13.95 -10.14
C ARG A 169 -25.95 -12.48 -9.79
N TRP A 170 -26.76 -11.64 -10.42
CA TRP A 170 -26.80 -10.20 -10.09
C TRP A 170 -27.17 -9.92 -8.65
N SER A 171 -27.95 -10.81 -8.00
CA SER A 171 -28.25 -10.72 -6.57
C SER A 171 -27.02 -10.73 -5.67
N ASP A 172 -25.91 -11.27 -6.18
CA ASP A 172 -24.67 -11.44 -5.44
C ASP A 172 -23.74 -10.23 -5.63
N VAL A 173 -24.09 -9.34 -6.58
CA VAL A 173 -23.37 -8.09 -6.80
C VAL A 173 -24.06 -6.97 -6.02
N GLY A 174 -23.34 -6.37 -5.08
CA GLY A 174 -23.84 -5.36 -4.14
C GLY A 174 -24.10 -3.98 -4.77
N PHE A 175 -24.68 -3.91 -5.96
CA PHE A 175 -25.13 -2.64 -6.56
C PHE A 175 -26.42 -2.19 -5.86
N THR A 176 -26.32 -1.60 -4.68
CA THR A 176 -27.44 -0.86 -4.10
C THR A 176 -27.61 0.46 -4.85
N ASN A 177 -28.75 0.65 -5.50
CA ASN A 177 -29.25 1.95 -5.97
C ASN A 177 -29.25 3.02 -4.87
#